data_AF-A0AAP3YI74-F1
#
_entry.id   AF-A0AAP3YI74-F1
#
_cell.length_a   1.000
_cell.length_b   1.000
_cell.length_c   1.000
_cell.angle_alpha   90.00
_cell.angle_beta   90.00
_cell.angle_gamma   90.00
#
_symmetry.space_group_name_H-M   'P 1'
#
loop_
_entity.id
_entity.type
_entity.pdbx_description
1 polymer ?
#
loop_
_entity_poly.entity_id
_entity_poly.type
_entity_poly.pdbx_seq_one_letter_code
_entity_poly.pdbx_strand_id
1 'polypeptide(L)'
;MIDGGSAPENDIVAIRELRPTRLLIVDATDMGLNPGEIRIIDPADIAEMFMMTTHNMPLNYLIDQLKEDIGEVIFLGIQPDIVGFYYPMTQPIKDAVETVYQRLEGWEGNGGFAQLAVEE
;
A
#
# COMPACT_ATOMS: atom_id res chain seq x y z
N MET A 1 9.60 10.35 -3.38
CA MET A 1 8.47 9.60 -3.98
C MET A 1 9.03 8.78 -5.12
N ILE A 2 8.71 7.50 -5.16
CA ILE A 2 9.03 6.59 -6.26
C ILE A 2 7.67 6.11 -6.80
N ASP A 3 7.49 6.12 -8.11
CA ASP A 3 6.32 5.56 -8.77
C ASP A 3 6.67 4.17 -9.30
N GLY A 4 6.23 3.12 -8.60
CA GLY A 4 6.54 1.73 -8.95
C GLY A 4 5.74 1.17 -10.12
N GLY A 5 4.79 1.96 -10.67
CA GLY A 5 3.90 1.50 -11.73
C GLY A 5 3.22 0.17 -11.38
N SER A 6 3.11 -0.74 -12.35
CA SER A 6 2.54 -2.08 -12.14
C SER A 6 3.56 -3.13 -11.70
N ALA A 7 4.86 -2.79 -11.63
CA ALA A 7 5.95 -3.74 -11.39
C ALA A 7 6.98 -3.15 -10.40
N PRO A 8 6.60 -2.95 -9.13
CA PRO A 8 7.41 -2.29 -8.11
C PRO A 8 8.69 -3.07 -7.74
N GLU A 9 8.79 -4.35 -8.13
CA GLU A 9 9.99 -5.17 -7.97
C GLU A 9 11.20 -4.60 -8.73
N ASN A 10 10.98 -3.80 -9.78
CA ASN A 10 12.05 -3.15 -10.54
C ASN A 10 12.72 -2.01 -9.76
N ASP A 11 12.05 -1.47 -8.74
CA ASP A 11 12.53 -0.31 -7.97
C ASP A 11 13.28 -0.70 -6.69
N ILE A 12 13.38 -1.99 -6.36
CA ILE A 12 14.02 -2.48 -5.13
C ILE A 12 15.45 -1.93 -4.99
N VAL A 13 16.23 -1.95 -6.06
CA VAL A 13 17.61 -1.44 -6.05
C VAL A 13 17.64 0.05 -5.76
N ALA A 14 16.78 0.83 -6.42
CA ALA A 14 16.69 2.27 -6.20
C ALA A 14 16.27 2.61 -4.76
N ILE A 15 15.31 1.86 -4.19
CA ILE A 15 14.88 2.02 -2.81
C ILE A 15 16.05 1.73 -1.85
N ARG A 16 16.81 0.64 -2.07
CA ARG A 16 17.97 0.27 -1.23
C ARG A 16 19.08 1.33 -1.27
N GLU A 17 19.36 1.90 -2.44
CA GLU A 17 20.39 2.94 -2.59
C GLU A 17 20.09 4.21 -1.80
N LEU A 18 18.80 4.55 -1.62
CA LEU A 18 18.36 5.66 -0.79
C LEU A 18 18.63 5.44 0.71
N ARG A 19 18.84 4.18 1.13
CA ARG A 19 19.01 3.76 2.54
C ARG A 19 17.99 4.42 3.47
N PRO A 20 16.68 4.31 3.18
CA PRO A 20 15.66 4.94 3.99
C PRO A 20 15.63 4.31 5.38
N THR A 21 15.38 5.11 6.40
CA THR A 21 15.06 4.59 7.74
C THR A 21 13.65 4.03 7.79
N ARG A 22 12.78 4.51 6.88
CA ARG A 22 11.36 4.19 6.83
C ARG A 22 10.82 4.23 5.41
N LEU A 23 9.97 3.27 5.06
CA LEU A 23 9.29 3.14 3.78
C LEU A 23 7.77 3.08 3.97
N LEU A 24 7.03 3.87 3.21
CA LEU A 24 5.56 3.77 3.09
C LEU A 24 5.24 3.32 1.66
N ILE A 25 4.51 2.23 1.54
CA ILE A 25 3.98 1.69 0.29
C ILE A 25 2.47 1.95 0.28
N VAL A 26 1.96 2.47 -0.84
CA VAL A 26 0.53 2.75 -1.03
C VAL A 26 0.07 2.05 -2.30
N ASP A 27 -0.95 1.20 -2.21
CA ASP A 27 -1.56 0.54 -3.35
C ASP A 27 -3.09 0.42 -3.16
N ALA A 28 -3.82 0.23 -4.25
CA ALA A 28 -5.20 -0.22 -4.19
C ALA A 28 -5.23 -1.70 -3.80
N THR A 29 -5.96 -2.01 -2.73
CA THR A 29 -5.98 -3.37 -2.15
C THR A 29 -7.42 -3.75 -1.84
N ASP A 30 -7.87 -4.89 -2.36
CA ASP A 30 -9.21 -5.39 -2.03
C ASP A 30 -9.24 -5.95 -0.61
N MET A 31 -9.96 -5.26 0.27
CA MET A 31 -10.10 -5.55 1.70
C MET A 31 -11.52 -5.97 2.07
N GLY A 32 -12.45 -6.06 1.10
CA GLY A 32 -13.87 -6.29 1.38
C GLY A 32 -14.57 -5.13 2.12
N LEU A 33 -13.99 -3.93 2.10
CA LEU A 33 -14.53 -2.73 2.73
C LEU A 33 -15.35 -1.89 1.73
N ASN A 34 -15.88 -0.75 2.19
CA ASN A 34 -16.50 0.22 1.28
C ASN A 34 -15.44 0.91 0.40
N PRO A 35 -15.73 1.22 -0.87
CA PRO A 35 -14.79 1.92 -1.74
C PRO A 35 -14.20 3.20 -1.14
N GLY A 36 -12.88 3.37 -1.26
CA GLY A 36 -12.15 4.51 -0.68
C GLY A 36 -11.78 4.35 0.80
N GLU A 37 -12.19 3.27 1.46
CA GLU A 37 -11.71 2.98 2.82
C GLU A 37 -10.19 2.76 2.83
N ILE A 38 -9.51 3.35 3.80
CA ILE A 38 -8.05 3.33 3.93
C ILE A 38 -7.67 2.52 5.18
N ARG A 39 -6.73 1.58 5.05
CA ARG A 39 -6.19 0.82 6.18
C ARG A 39 -4.67 0.68 6.10
N ILE A 40 -4.04 0.62 7.27
CA ILE A 40 -2.70 0.05 7.40
C ILE A 40 -2.84 -1.46 7.45
N ILE A 41 -2.05 -2.18 6.65
CA ILE A 41 -2.12 -3.63 6.52
C ILE A 41 -0.81 -4.21 7.03
N ASP A 42 -0.88 -5.25 7.88
CA ASP A 42 0.33 -5.99 8.21
C ASP A 42 0.75 -6.78 6.96
N PRO A 43 2.03 -6.70 6.54
CA PRO A 43 2.52 -7.53 5.45
C PRO A 43 2.25 -9.04 5.61
N ALA A 44 2.11 -9.55 6.84
CA ALA A 44 1.66 -10.92 7.09
C ALA A 44 0.23 -11.17 6.58
N ASP A 45 -0.68 -10.22 6.80
CA ASP A 45 -2.09 -10.31 6.37
C ASP A 45 -2.21 -10.27 4.84
N ILE A 46 -1.32 -9.56 4.14
CA ILE A 46 -1.31 -9.49 2.66
C ILE A 46 -1.17 -10.89 2.06
N ALA A 47 -0.28 -11.70 2.63
CA ALA A 47 -0.04 -13.07 2.17
C ALA A 47 -1.20 -14.00 2.55
N GLU A 48 -1.71 -13.89 3.78
CA GLU A 48 -2.75 -14.79 4.32
C GLU A 48 -4.13 -14.55 3.70
N MET A 49 -4.48 -13.29 3.42
CA MET A 49 -5.80 -12.94 2.89
C MET A 49 -5.92 -13.11 1.37
N PHE A 50 -4.88 -13.61 0.67
CA PHE A 50 -4.82 -13.67 -0.80
C PHE A 50 -5.26 -12.36 -1.46
N MET A 51 -4.92 -11.22 -0.85
CA MET A 51 -5.48 -9.93 -1.24
C MET A 51 -5.16 -9.67 -2.70
N MET A 52 -6.20 -9.39 -3.49
CA MET A 52 -5.99 -8.97 -4.87
C MET A 52 -5.42 -7.56 -4.84
N THR A 53 -4.16 -7.45 -5.24
CA THR A 53 -3.46 -6.19 -5.48
C THR A 53 -3.42 -5.95 -6.98
N THR A 54 -2.97 -4.77 -7.40
CA THR A 54 -2.89 -4.44 -8.83
C THR A 54 -1.67 -5.06 -9.54
N HIS A 55 -0.92 -5.92 -8.85
CA HIS A 55 0.35 -6.50 -9.30
C HIS A 55 0.29 -8.02 -9.52
N ASN A 56 1.15 -8.54 -10.40
CA ASN A 56 1.25 -9.97 -10.69
C ASN A 56 2.06 -10.76 -9.65
N MET A 57 2.93 -10.11 -8.88
CA MET A 57 3.70 -10.71 -7.79
C MET A 57 3.05 -10.35 -6.45
N PRO A 58 2.86 -11.29 -5.52
CA PRO A 58 2.34 -10.98 -4.20
C PRO A 58 3.23 -9.95 -3.47
N LEU A 59 2.67 -8.81 -3.07
CA LEU A 59 3.41 -7.67 -2.50
C LEU A 59 4.14 -8.00 -1.19
N ASN A 60 3.77 -9.07 -0.49
CA ASN A 60 4.50 -9.55 0.67
C ASN A 60 5.96 -9.91 0.31
N TYR A 61 6.22 -10.46 -0.87
CA TYR A 61 7.60 -10.76 -1.30
C TYR A 61 8.46 -9.51 -1.46
N LEU A 62 7.89 -8.45 -2.03
CA LEU A 62 8.56 -7.16 -2.15
C LEU A 62 8.91 -6.60 -0.76
N ILE A 63 7.94 -6.67 0.15
CA ILE A 63 8.10 -6.18 1.51
C ILE A 63 9.18 -6.98 2.26
N ASP A 64 9.19 -8.31 2.14
CA ASP A 64 10.19 -9.17 2.78
C ASP A 64 11.61 -8.85 2.31
N GLN A 65 11.80 -8.56 1.02
CA GLN A 65 13.11 -8.13 0.49
C GLN A 65 13.58 -6.79 1.04
N LEU A 66 12.66 -5.89 1.38
CA LEU A 66 12.98 -4.53 1.82
C LEU A 66 13.08 -4.41 3.35
N LYS A 67 12.37 -5.25 4.11
CA LYS A 67 12.37 -5.25 5.58
C LYS A 67 13.73 -5.61 6.20
N GLU A 68 14.60 -6.32 5.48
CA GLU A 68 15.95 -6.63 5.98
C GLU A 68 16.86 -5.38 6.04
N ASP A 69 16.63 -4.42 5.14
CA ASP A 69 17.48 -3.23 4.99
C ASP A 69 16.86 -1.95 5.60
N ILE A 70 15.54 -1.95 5.80
CA ILE A 70 14.76 -0.78 6.19
C ILE A 70 14.13 -1.02 7.56
N GLY A 71 14.39 -0.13 8.52
CA GLY A 71 13.95 -0.30 9.90
C GLY A 71 12.44 -0.36 10.09
N GLU A 72 11.68 0.40 9.29
CA GLU A 72 10.22 0.42 9.33
C GLU A 72 9.64 0.41 7.91
N VAL A 73 8.81 -0.59 7.60
CA VAL A 73 8.08 -0.69 6.33
C VAL A 73 6.59 -0.73 6.64
N ILE A 74 5.84 0.22 6.08
CA ILE A 74 4.40 0.39 6.28
C ILE A 74 3.70 0.19 4.96
N PHE A 75 2.64 -0.62 4.97
CA PHE A 75 1.77 -0.81 3.83
C PHE A 75 0.40 -0.15 4.11
N LEU A 76 -0.04 0.70 3.19
CA LEU A 76 -1.34 1.35 3.24
C LEU A 76 -2.16 0.93 2.02
N GLY A 77 -3.28 0.26 2.29
CA GLY A 77 -4.23 -0.14 1.26
C GLY A 77 -5.39 0.86 1.16
N ILE A 78 -5.83 1.12 -0.07
CA ILE A 78 -7.08 1.84 -0.37
C ILE A 78 -8.04 0.86 -1.04
N GLN A 79 -9.25 0.72 -0.51
CA GLN A 79 -10.26 -0.17 -1.09
C GLN A 79 -10.67 0.33 -2.48
N PRO A 80 -10.48 -0.48 -3.54
CA PRO A 80 -10.99 -0.14 -4.86
C PRO A 80 -12.51 -0.32 -4.95
N ASP A 81 -13.11 0.33 -5.94
CA ASP A 81 -14.51 0.12 -6.35
C ASP A 81 -14.57 -0.84 -7.54
N ILE A 82 -13.98 -0.43 -8.66
CA ILE A 82 -13.92 -1.18 -9.91
C ILE A 82 -12.46 -1.21 -10.37
N VAL A 83 -11.94 -2.41 -10.59
CA VAL A 83 -10.59 -2.62 -11.17
C VAL A 83 -10.76 -3.23 -12.55
N GLY A 84 -10.37 -2.49 -13.59
CA GLY A 84 -10.53 -2.94 -14.97
C GLY A 84 -9.79 -2.05 -15.97
N PHE A 85 -9.38 -2.64 -17.08
CA PHE A 85 -8.69 -1.91 -18.14
C PHE A 85 -9.59 -0.80 -18.71
N TYR A 86 -9.05 0.41 -18.87
CA TYR A 86 -9.76 1.64 -19.26
C TYR A 86 -10.84 2.17 -18.30
N TYR A 87 -10.99 1.61 -17.10
CA TYR A 87 -11.88 2.20 -16.09
C TYR A 87 -11.18 3.36 -15.37
N PRO A 88 -11.81 4.53 -15.23
CA PRO A 88 -11.25 5.62 -14.45
C PRO A 88 -11.38 5.34 -12.95
N MET A 89 -10.52 5.99 -12.17
CA MET A 89 -10.67 6.02 -10.71
C MET A 89 -12.01 6.65 -10.33
N THR A 90 -12.78 5.98 -9.46
CA THR A 90 -14.05 6.51 -8.97
C THR A 90 -13.81 7.57 -7.89
N GLN A 91 -14.82 8.40 -7.61
CA GLN A 91 -14.67 9.55 -6.71
C GLN A 91 -14.20 9.18 -5.29
N PRO A 92 -14.72 8.12 -4.64
CA PRO A 92 -14.27 7.73 -3.30
C PRO A 92 -12.76 7.45 -3.22
N ILE A 93 -12.18 6.85 -4.26
CA ILE A 93 -10.74 6.54 -4.28
C ILE A 93 -9.93 7.81 -4.52
N LYS A 94 -10.41 8.76 -5.35
CA LYS A 94 -9.75 10.08 -5.48
C LYS A 94 -9.70 10.82 -4.15
N ASP A 95 -10.81 10.81 -3.43
CA ASP A 95 -10.92 11.46 -2.12
C ASP A 95 -10.01 10.76 -1.08
N ALA A 96 -9.88 9.44 -1.17
CA ALA A 96 -8.98 8.66 -0.33
C ALA A 96 -7.50 9.00 -0.62
N VAL A 97 -7.10 9.05 -1.89
CA VAL A 97 -5.74 9.44 -2.29
C VAL A 97 -5.42 10.86 -1.83
N GLU A 98 -6.35 11.80 -1.99
CA GLU A 98 -6.20 13.16 -1.48
C GLU A 98 -6.03 13.18 0.05
N THR A 99 -6.82 12.37 0.77
CA THR A 99 -6.70 12.23 2.22
C THR A 99 -5.32 11.70 2.63
N VAL A 100 -4.79 10.70 1.93
CA VAL A 100 -3.43 10.20 2.18
C VAL A 100 -2.40 11.28 1.90
N TYR A 101 -2.51 11.97 0.75
CA TYR A 101 -1.59 13.04 0.34
C TYR A 101 -1.50 14.16 1.38
N GLN A 102 -2.65 14.65 1.87
CA GLN A 102 -2.71 15.70 2.89
C GLN A 102 -2.09 15.26 4.24
N ARG A 103 -2.11 13.96 4.56
CA ARG A 103 -1.50 13.42 5.78
C ARG A 103 -0.01 13.12 5.67
N LEU A 104 0.57 13.15 4.46
CA LEU A 104 2.01 12.96 4.29
C LEU A 104 2.81 14.07 4.98
N GLU A 105 2.30 15.30 4.96
CA GLU A 105 2.88 16.39 5.75
C GLU A 105 2.61 16.16 7.24
N GLY A 106 3.67 15.96 8.02
CA GLY A 106 3.55 15.66 9.45
C GLY A 106 3.19 14.20 9.75
N TRP A 107 3.40 13.28 8.81
CA TRP A 107 3.12 11.87 9.05
C TRP A 107 3.95 11.30 10.22
N GLU A 108 3.27 10.83 11.26
CA GLU A 108 3.85 10.09 12.39
C GLU A 108 3.15 8.74 12.59
N GLY A 109 3.90 7.72 13.04
CA GLY A 109 3.36 6.36 13.24
C GLY A 109 2.57 5.88 12.02
N ASN A 110 1.30 5.51 12.20
CA ASN A 110 0.45 5.04 11.11
C ASN A 110 -0.36 6.15 10.39
N GLY A 111 0.01 7.42 10.54
CA GLY A 111 -0.70 8.55 9.92
C GLY A 111 -2.14 8.73 10.42
N GLY A 112 -2.44 8.19 11.60
CA GLY A 112 -3.79 8.14 12.16
C GLY A 112 -4.79 7.30 11.36
N PHE A 113 -4.31 6.38 10.50
CA PHE A 113 -5.16 5.40 9.82
C PHE A 113 -5.36 4.17 10.69
N ALA A 114 -6.53 3.54 10.57
CA ALA A 114 -6.84 2.32 11.28
C ALA A 114 -6.06 1.12 10.69
N GLN A 115 -5.66 0.18 11.54
CA GLN A 115 -5.17 -1.12 11.10
C GLN A 115 -6.33 -1.92 10.49
N LEU A 116 -6.08 -2.68 9.44
CA LEU A 116 -7.02 -3.69 8.97
C LEU A 116 -7.17 -4.75 10.07
N ALA A 117 -8.39 -5.02 10.50
CA ALA A 117 -8.67 -6.11 11.40
C ALA A 117 -9.05 -7.33 10.55
N VAL A 118 -8.23 -8.37 10.60
CA VAL A 118 -8.57 -9.68 10.03
C VAL A 118 -9.39 -10.41 11.10
N GLU A 119 -10.67 -10.68 10.83
CA GLU A 119 -11.46 -11.56 11.69
C GLU A 119 -10.95 -13.00 11.52
N GLU A 120 -10.64 -13.70 12.62
CA GLU A 120 -10.27 -15.12 12.67
C GLU A 120 -11.39 -16.06 12.19
#